data_AF-A0ABD0KY33-F1
#
_entry.id   AF-A0ABD0KY33-F1
#
_cell.length_a   1.000
_cell.length_b   1.000
_cell.length_c   1.000
_cell.angle_alpha   90.00
_cell.angle_beta   90.00
_cell.angle_gamma   90.00
#
_symmetry.space_group_name_H-M   'P 1'
#
loop_
_entity.id
_entity.type
_entity.pdbx_description
1 polymer ?
#
loop_
_entity_poly.entity_id
_entity_poly.type
_entity_poly.pdbx_seq_one_letter_code
_entity_poly.pdbx_strand_id
1 'polypeptide(L)'
;MKDHLSENVRRMRQIQRKCKQREAESQQPVKVLWKSEKYTDVPSRIKQDLQIPPPTPRPQSATFLRAHSRSGPLVKLESRPCTPDPSEKLTVPPASSANDVKLVRHNYDFIKVNGRLAKNSHVPRAPSLTALDDMKKKEEERMADYMRGENKGGVPLFHFSLKSRKKQWRREEEDRIANTPDPAMPPGHRALPENERRETLDLLRKKESEFVQQLAALPIGADTVRVRQKRQEIEGKLAELEEAIKIFSRPKVFVKVDP
;
A
#
# COMPACT_ATOMS: atom_id res chain seq x y z
N MET A 1 -12.99 -60.97 33.03
CA MET A 1 -13.49 -59.61 32.72
C MET A 1 -12.28 -58.69 32.75
N LYS A 2 -11.99 -57.92 31.67
CA LYS A 2 -10.80 -57.05 31.63
C LYS A 2 -11.05 -55.81 32.50
N ASP A 3 -10.10 -55.50 33.37
CA ASP A 3 -10.18 -54.33 34.25
C ASP A 3 -9.78 -53.06 33.48
N HIS A 4 -10.78 -52.49 32.81
CA HIS A 4 -10.62 -51.29 32.00
C HIS A 4 -10.30 -50.03 32.82
N LEU A 5 -10.58 -50.05 34.13
CA LEU A 5 -10.30 -48.93 35.03
C LEU A 5 -8.80 -48.85 35.32
N SER A 6 -8.22 -50.00 35.68
CA SER A 6 -6.76 -50.20 35.80
C SER A 6 -6.02 -49.83 34.51
N GLU A 7 -6.52 -50.27 33.36
CA GLU A 7 -5.91 -50.00 32.05
C GLU A 7 -5.95 -48.50 31.68
N ASN A 8 -7.08 -47.82 31.93
CA ASN A 8 -7.20 -46.38 31.72
C ASN A 8 -6.27 -45.57 32.62
N VAL A 9 -6.14 -45.94 33.90
CA VAL A 9 -5.20 -45.28 34.83
C VAL A 9 -3.76 -45.45 34.36
N ARG A 10 -3.40 -46.67 33.90
CA ARG A 10 -2.05 -46.94 33.36
C ARG A 10 -1.78 -46.13 32.08
N ARG A 11 -2.77 -46.03 31.19
CA ARG A 11 -2.69 -45.24 29.96
C ARG A 11 -2.57 -43.74 30.25
N MET A 12 -3.36 -43.21 31.20
CA MET A 12 -3.28 -41.82 31.64
C MET A 12 -1.90 -41.47 32.19
N ARG A 13 -1.33 -42.33 33.06
CA ARG A 13 0.02 -42.13 33.60
C ARG A 13 1.10 -42.22 32.52
N GLN A 14 0.94 -43.10 31.52
CA GLN A 14 1.85 -43.16 30.36
C GLN A 14 1.78 -41.90 29.50
N ILE A 15 0.59 -41.36 29.24
CA ILE A 15 0.42 -40.12 28.49
C ILE A 15 1.08 -38.95 29.23
N GLN A 16 0.85 -38.83 30.54
CA GLN A 16 1.49 -37.79 31.35
C GLN A 16 3.02 -37.86 31.32
N ARG A 17 3.60 -39.07 31.43
CA ARG A 17 5.07 -39.24 31.29
C ARG A 17 5.56 -38.83 29.91
N LYS A 18 4.88 -39.26 28.84
CA LYS A 18 5.26 -38.91 27.46
C LYS A 18 5.17 -37.41 27.20
N CYS A 19 4.14 -36.72 27.71
CA CYS A 19 4.03 -35.27 27.59
C CYS A 19 5.16 -34.56 28.33
N LYS A 20 5.43 -34.95 29.58
CA LYS A 20 6.53 -34.35 30.38
C LYS A 20 7.90 -34.57 29.73
N GLN A 21 8.11 -35.74 29.11
CA GLN A 21 9.34 -36.06 28.40
C GLN A 21 9.48 -35.23 27.11
N ARG A 22 8.40 -35.07 26.34
CA ARG A 22 8.36 -34.25 25.13
C ARG A 22 8.55 -32.76 25.44
N GLU A 23 8.01 -32.27 26.55
CA GLU A 23 8.27 -30.91 27.04
C GLU A 23 9.74 -30.71 27.41
N ALA A 24 10.36 -31.66 28.11
CA ALA A 24 11.78 -31.61 28.45
C ALA A 24 12.70 -31.69 27.20
N GLU A 25 12.33 -32.49 26.20
CA GLU A 25 13.02 -32.53 24.91
C GLU A 25 12.87 -31.23 24.13
N SER A 26 11.70 -30.59 24.16
CA SER A 26 11.46 -29.31 23.49
C SER A 26 12.19 -28.12 24.14
N GLN A 27 12.52 -28.24 25.43
CA GLN A 27 13.33 -27.26 26.16
C GLN A 27 14.83 -27.40 25.90
N GLN A 28 15.28 -28.44 25.18
CA GLN A 28 16.65 -28.45 24.70
C GLN A 28 16.84 -27.36 23.65
N PRO A 29 17.90 -26.54 23.75
CA PRO A 29 18.14 -25.48 22.78
C PRO A 29 18.22 -26.11 21.40
N VAL A 30 17.30 -25.70 20.52
CA VAL A 30 17.24 -26.18 19.14
C VAL A 30 18.64 -26.08 18.54
N LYS A 31 19.16 -27.19 18.01
CA LYS A 31 20.46 -27.24 17.34
C LYS A 31 20.56 -26.03 16.42
N VAL A 32 21.49 -25.12 16.72
CA VAL A 32 21.62 -23.87 16.02
C VAL A 32 21.89 -24.21 14.55
N LEU A 33 20.99 -23.79 13.66
CA LEU A 33 21.23 -23.91 12.22
C LEU A 33 22.59 -23.29 11.91
N TRP A 34 23.37 -23.96 11.06
CA TRP A 34 24.68 -23.47 10.63
C TRP A 34 24.56 -21.99 10.22
N LYS A 35 25.37 -21.14 10.85
CA LYS A 35 25.48 -19.72 10.50
C LYS A 35 26.82 -19.54 9.81
N SER A 36 26.82 -18.95 8.62
CA SER A 36 28.07 -18.64 7.93
C SER A 36 28.81 -17.51 8.67
N GLU A 37 30.15 -17.57 8.68
CA GLU A 37 31.02 -16.58 9.34
C GLU A 37 30.74 -15.15 8.85
N LYS A 38 30.27 -14.99 7.62
CA LYS A 38 29.90 -13.69 7.03
C LYS A 38 28.83 -12.93 7.84
N TYR A 39 28.03 -13.61 8.65
CA TYR A 39 26.89 -13.00 9.36
C TYR A 39 26.96 -13.17 10.88
N THR A 40 28.12 -13.50 11.45
CA THR A 40 28.30 -13.60 12.92
C THR A 40 28.11 -12.25 13.60
N ASP A 41 28.62 -11.19 12.99
CA ASP A 41 28.67 -9.85 13.58
C ASP A 41 27.50 -8.95 13.14
N VAL A 42 26.57 -9.47 12.34
CA VAL A 42 25.41 -8.69 11.88
C VAL A 42 24.30 -8.78 12.94
N PRO A 43 24.01 -7.70 13.68
CA PRO A 43 22.98 -7.73 14.70
C PRO A 43 21.60 -7.90 14.06
N SER A 44 20.75 -8.71 14.68
CA SER A 44 19.35 -8.87 14.25
C SER A 44 18.63 -7.51 14.33
N ARG A 45 18.00 -7.10 13.23
CA ARG A 45 17.18 -5.87 13.20
C ARG A 45 16.02 -5.94 14.22
N ILE A 46 15.49 -7.14 14.44
CA ILE A 46 14.43 -7.41 15.43
C ILE A 46 14.95 -7.21 16.86
N LYS A 47 16.26 -7.42 17.10
CA LYS A 47 16.86 -7.17 18.42
C LYS A 47 16.80 -5.70 18.79
N GLN A 48 16.89 -4.80 17.81
CA GLN A 48 16.67 -3.36 18.05
C GLN A 48 15.21 -3.11 18.42
N ASP A 49 14.26 -3.67 17.67
CA ASP A 49 12.82 -3.48 17.92
C ASP A 49 12.36 -4.02 19.29
N LEU A 50 12.96 -5.11 19.78
CA LEU A 50 12.66 -5.69 21.09
C LEU A 50 13.24 -4.88 22.26
N GLN A 51 14.28 -4.07 22.02
CA GLN A 51 14.86 -3.18 23.01
C GLN A 51 14.12 -1.84 23.08
N ILE A 52 13.29 -1.52 22.09
CA ILE A 52 12.43 -0.35 22.14
C ILE A 52 11.37 -0.61 23.21
N PRO A 53 11.31 0.20 24.29
CA PRO A 53 10.24 0.07 25.28
C PRO A 53 8.89 0.21 24.56
N PRO A 54 7.85 -0.54 24.98
CA PRO A 54 6.56 -0.48 24.31
C PRO A 54 6.10 0.98 24.23
N PRO A 55 5.60 1.44 23.06
CA PRO A 55 5.23 2.83 22.89
C PRO A 55 4.24 3.23 23.98
N THR A 56 4.39 4.45 24.50
CA THR A 56 3.47 5.00 25.50
C THR A 56 2.03 4.86 25.00
N PRO A 57 1.05 4.56 25.89
CA PRO A 57 -0.36 4.48 25.49
C PRO A 57 -0.73 5.75 24.73
N ARG A 58 -1.08 5.59 23.46
CA ARG A 58 -1.27 6.71 22.54
C ARG A 58 -2.36 7.63 23.11
N PRO A 59 -2.13 8.96 23.21
CA PRO A 59 -3.18 9.90 23.60
C PRO A 59 -4.35 9.74 22.62
N GLN A 60 -5.58 9.83 23.15
CA GLN A 60 -6.82 9.54 22.43
C GLN A 60 -7.01 10.43 21.19
N SER A 61 -6.37 10.10 20.07
CA SER A 61 -6.62 10.72 18.78
C SER A 61 -7.39 9.75 17.91
N ALA A 62 -8.70 10.01 17.93
CA ALA A 62 -9.65 10.01 16.83
C ALA A 62 -9.28 9.25 15.54
N THR A 63 -10.30 8.56 15.01
CA THR A 63 -10.47 8.11 13.61
C THR A 63 -10.16 6.65 13.26
N PHE A 64 -10.09 5.72 14.23
CA PHE A 64 -10.21 4.29 13.91
C PHE A 64 -11.31 3.63 14.75
N LEU A 65 -12.22 2.89 14.09
CA LEU A 65 -13.32 2.17 14.73
C LEU A 65 -12.78 1.02 15.59
N ARG A 66 -13.18 0.94 16.86
CA ARG A 66 -12.80 -0.12 17.80
C ARG A 66 -13.96 -1.12 17.96
N ALA A 67 -13.67 -2.37 18.28
CA ALA A 67 -14.70 -3.34 18.64
C ALA A 67 -15.58 -2.77 19.77
N HIS A 68 -16.90 -2.80 19.58
CA HIS A 68 -17.92 -2.23 20.48
C HIS A 68 -17.88 -0.71 20.70
N SER A 69 -17.15 0.07 19.88
CA SER A 69 -17.18 1.54 20.00
C SER A 69 -18.46 2.19 19.48
N ARG A 70 -19.31 1.44 18.76
CA ARG A 70 -20.60 1.89 18.21
C ARG A 70 -21.82 1.23 18.85
N SER A 71 -21.63 0.35 19.84
CA SER A 71 -22.76 -0.04 20.68
C SER A 71 -23.09 1.18 21.52
N GLY A 72 -24.19 1.86 21.18
CA GLY A 72 -24.72 2.96 21.98
C GLY A 72 -25.01 2.49 23.42
N PRO A 73 -25.32 3.42 24.32
CA PRO A 73 -25.66 3.05 25.69
C PRO A 73 -26.77 1.99 25.67
N LEU A 74 -26.71 1.03 26.60
CA LEU A 74 -27.83 0.11 26.81
C LEU A 74 -29.08 0.96 26.98
N VAL A 75 -30.02 0.84 26.05
CA VAL A 75 -31.30 1.53 26.11
C VAL A 75 -31.99 0.98 27.36
N LYS A 76 -31.85 1.67 28.49
CA LYS A 76 -32.82 1.53 29.57
C LYS A 76 -34.14 1.91 28.91
N LEU A 77 -35.09 0.98 28.89
CA LEU A 77 -36.47 1.28 28.56
C LEU A 77 -36.99 2.24 29.65
N GLU A 78 -36.61 3.51 29.54
CA GLU A 78 -37.23 4.59 30.28
C GLU A 78 -38.62 4.77 29.70
N SER A 79 -39.60 4.64 30.59
CA SER A 79 -41.01 4.91 30.37
C SER A 79 -41.20 6.21 29.59
N ARG A 80 -42.01 6.10 28.53
CA ARG A 80 -42.38 7.10 27.52
C ARG A 80 -42.46 8.56 28.04
N PRO A 81 -42.03 9.56 27.26
CA PRO A 81 -42.25 10.97 27.57
C PRO A 81 -43.73 11.34 27.47
N CYS A 82 -44.25 12.01 28.50
CA CYS A 82 -45.59 12.58 28.53
C CYS A 82 -45.62 13.83 27.62
N THR A 83 -46.06 13.65 26.38
CA THR A 83 -46.58 14.74 25.54
C THR A 83 -47.94 14.26 25.01
N PRO A 84 -49.01 15.07 25.11
CA PRO A 84 -50.30 14.68 24.56
C PRO A 84 -50.22 14.76 23.04
N ASP A 85 -50.04 13.60 22.41
CA ASP A 85 -50.26 13.40 20.99
C ASP A 85 -51.77 13.54 20.73
N PRO A 86 -52.25 14.40 19.81
CA PRO A 86 -53.64 14.42 19.38
C PRO A 86 -53.88 13.20 18.49
N SER A 87 -53.83 12.01 19.10
CA SER A 87 -54.30 10.78 18.48
C SER A 87 -55.81 10.91 18.31
N GLU A 88 -56.26 10.93 17.06
CA GLU A 88 -57.61 10.54 16.68
C GLU A 88 -57.83 9.11 17.17
N LYS A 89 -58.30 8.98 18.42
CA LYS A 89 -58.59 7.69 19.01
C LYS A 89 -59.68 7.04 18.16
N LEU A 90 -59.34 5.94 17.50
CA LEU A 90 -60.33 4.91 17.20
C LEU A 90 -60.80 4.34 18.55
N THR A 91 -61.86 4.94 19.07
CA THR A 91 -62.57 4.50 20.27
C THR A 91 -62.93 3.01 20.14
N VAL A 92 -62.78 2.25 21.24
CA VAL A 92 -63.30 0.88 21.33
C VAL A 92 -64.76 0.90 20.88
N PRO A 93 -65.19 0.02 19.95
CA PRO A 93 -66.54 0.08 19.44
C PRO A 93 -67.55 -0.12 20.60
N PRO A 94 -68.72 0.54 20.55
CA PRO A 94 -69.70 0.51 21.64
C PRO A 94 -70.09 -0.92 21.99
N ALA A 95 -70.41 -1.21 23.25
CA ALA A 95 -70.70 -2.57 23.74
C ALA A 95 -71.82 -3.29 22.95
N SER A 96 -72.71 -2.54 22.29
CA SER A 96 -73.72 -3.06 21.36
C SER A 96 -73.15 -3.76 20.12
N SER A 97 -71.91 -3.45 19.72
CA SER A 97 -71.17 -4.12 18.64
C SER A 97 -70.71 -5.54 19.01
N ALA A 98 -70.71 -5.89 20.30
CA ALA A 98 -70.34 -7.22 20.77
C ALA A 98 -71.49 -8.25 20.70
N ASN A 99 -72.70 -7.85 20.28
CA ASN A 99 -73.81 -8.79 20.15
C ASN A 99 -73.63 -9.74 18.95
N ASP A 100 -72.82 -9.35 17.95
CA ASP A 100 -72.45 -10.17 16.80
C ASP A 100 -70.97 -10.60 16.86
N VAL A 101 -70.57 -11.32 17.91
CA VAL A 101 -69.29 -12.05 17.86
C VAL A 101 -69.44 -13.23 16.91
N LYS A 102 -69.26 -12.98 15.61
CA LYS A 102 -68.99 -14.05 14.64
C LYS A 102 -67.62 -14.60 14.97
N LEU A 103 -67.56 -15.57 15.88
CA LEU A 103 -66.36 -16.35 16.10
C LEU A 103 -66.03 -17.00 14.75
N VAL A 104 -65.03 -16.47 14.04
CA VAL A 104 -64.56 -17.05 12.78
C VAL A 104 -63.88 -18.37 13.13
N ARG A 105 -64.71 -19.40 13.32
CA ARG A 105 -64.26 -20.78 13.43
C ARG A 105 -63.90 -21.19 12.02
N HIS A 106 -62.65 -20.94 11.63
CA HIS A 106 -62.11 -21.58 10.44
C HIS A 106 -62.25 -23.08 10.63
N ASN A 107 -63.03 -23.74 9.76
CA ASN A 107 -63.24 -25.18 9.79
C ASN A 107 -61.97 -25.88 9.27
N TYR A 108 -60.89 -25.72 10.03
CA TYR A 108 -59.57 -26.21 9.71
C TYR A 108 -59.32 -27.46 10.54
N ASP A 109 -59.17 -28.59 9.86
CA ASP A 109 -58.89 -29.87 10.50
C ASP A 109 -57.42 -29.91 10.92
N PHE A 110 -57.15 -29.38 12.12
CA PHE A 110 -55.81 -29.35 12.70
C PHE A 110 -55.21 -30.75 12.82
N ILE A 111 -56.04 -31.79 12.98
CA ILE A 111 -55.56 -33.18 13.09
C ILE A 111 -54.99 -33.64 11.75
N LYS A 112 -55.70 -33.38 10.63
CA LYS A 112 -55.19 -33.71 9.29
C LYS A 112 -53.95 -32.92 8.90
N VAL A 113 -53.90 -31.64 9.26
CA VAL A 113 -52.77 -30.76 8.90
C VAL A 113 -51.54 -31.13 9.69
N ASN A 114 -51.68 -31.33 11.00
CA ASN A 114 -50.59 -31.80 11.85
C ASN A 114 -50.13 -33.20 11.44
N GLY A 115 -51.05 -34.08 11.04
CA GLY A 115 -50.72 -35.41 10.51
C GLY A 115 -49.92 -35.36 9.21
N ARG A 116 -50.25 -34.47 8.28
CA ARG A 116 -49.45 -34.25 7.05
C ARG A 116 -48.08 -33.64 7.38
N LEU A 117 -48.03 -32.67 8.28
CA LEU A 117 -46.79 -32.02 8.69
C LEU A 117 -45.83 -33.00 9.37
N ALA A 118 -46.36 -33.87 10.23
CA ALA A 118 -45.59 -34.90 10.91
C ALA A 118 -45.07 -35.99 9.95
N LYS A 119 -45.83 -36.33 8.91
CA LYS A 119 -45.35 -37.24 7.85
C LYS A 119 -44.20 -36.64 7.04
N ASN A 120 -44.21 -35.33 6.83
CA ASN A 120 -43.24 -34.63 5.99
C ASN A 120 -42.10 -33.98 6.78
N SER A 121 -42.12 -34.07 8.11
CA SER A 121 -41.06 -33.52 8.94
C SER A 121 -39.78 -34.33 8.73
N HIS A 122 -38.76 -33.69 8.17
CA HIS A 122 -37.43 -34.28 8.06
C HIS A 122 -36.80 -34.37 9.44
N VAL A 123 -36.48 -35.58 9.92
CA VAL A 123 -35.66 -35.75 11.12
C VAL A 123 -34.21 -35.47 10.73
N PRO A 124 -33.58 -34.38 11.20
CA PRO A 124 -32.17 -34.14 10.92
C PRO A 124 -31.34 -35.30 11.47
N ARG A 125 -30.41 -35.81 10.65
CA ARG A 125 -29.42 -36.78 11.14
C ARG A 125 -28.55 -36.11 12.22
N ALA A 126 -28.11 -36.89 13.21
CA ALA A 126 -27.26 -36.36 14.27
C ALA A 126 -25.98 -35.73 13.67
N PRO A 127 -25.54 -34.55 14.14
CA PRO A 127 -24.38 -33.84 13.57
C PRO A 127 -23.10 -34.68 13.52
N SER A 128 -22.91 -35.61 14.47
CA SER A 128 -21.77 -36.52 14.50
C SER A 128 -21.74 -37.53 13.36
N LEU A 129 -22.91 -37.89 12.82
CA LEU A 129 -23.08 -38.87 11.74
C LEU A 129 -22.93 -38.25 10.35
N THR A 130 -23.13 -36.93 10.22
CA THR A 130 -23.02 -36.20 8.94
C THR A 130 -21.77 -35.33 8.85
N ALA A 131 -21.04 -35.10 9.95
CA ALA A 131 -19.89 -34.19 9.99
C ALA A 131 -18.85 -34.46 8.90
N LEU A 132 -18.52 -35.73 8.60
CA LEU A 132 -17.55 -36.07 7.57
C LEU A 132 -18.07 -35.79 6.16
N ASP A 133 -19.33 -36.13 5.90
CA ASP A 133 -19.99 -35.87 4.61
C ASP A 133 -20.15 -34.36 4.37
N ASP A 134 -20.51 -33.59 5.40
CA ASP A 134 -20.66 -32.14 5.35
C ASP A 134 -19.32 -31.44 5.12
N MET A 135 -18.25 -31.92 5.76
CA MET A 135 -16.88 -31.42 5.52
C MET A 135 -16.42 -31.70 4.10
N LYS A 136 -16.65 -32.92 3.60
CA LYS A 136 -16.29 -33.30 2.23
C LYS A 136 -17.06 -32.47 1.20
N LYS A 137 -18.37 -32.31 1.38
CA LYS A 137 -19.21 -31.48 0.51
C LYS A 137 -18.75 -30.01 0.50
N LYS A 138 -18.35 -29.48 1.66
CA LYS A 138 -17.81 -28.12 1.79
C LYS A 138 -16.46 -27.97 1.08
N GLU A 139 -15.61 -28.99 1.09
CA GLU A 139 -14.36 -29.00 0.33
C GLU A 139 -14.63 -29.05 -1.18
N GLU A 140 -15.56 -29.90 -1.62
CA GLU A 140 -15.98 -30.01 -3.02
C GLU A 140 -16.60 -28.71 -3.54
N GLU A 141 -17.45 -28.05 -2.75
CA GLU A 141 -18.03 -26.74 -3.08
C GLU A 141 -16.97 -25.64 -3.21
N ARG A 142 -16.01 -25.59 -2.28
CA ARG A 142 -14.87 -24.65 -2.34
C ARG A 142 -14.01 -24.88 -3.58
N MET A 143 -13.73 -26.15 -3.91
CA MET A 143 -12.97 -26.50 -5.11
C MET A 143 -13.76 -26.15 -6.37
N ALA A 144 -15.07 -26.37 -6.37
CA ALA A 144 -15.94 -26.00 -7.48
C ALA A 144 -16.02 -24.48 -7.66
N ASP A 145 -16.09 -23.69 -6.58
CA ASP A 145 -16.03 -22.22 -6.64
C ASP A 145 -14.69 -21.71 -7.21
N TYR A 146 -13.58 -22.31 -6.77
CA TYR A 146 -12.27 -22.02 -7.34
C TYR A 146 -12.20 -22.34 -8.85
N MET A 147 -12.86 -23.43 -9.27
CA MET A 147 -12.93 -23.86 -10.67
C MET A 147 -14.03 -23.15 -11.48
N ARG A 148 -14.98 -22.45 -10.86
CA ARG A 148 -16.04 -21.68 -11.53
C ARG A 148 -15.66 -20.22 -11.76
N GLY A 149 -14.76 -19.65 -10.95
CA GLY A 149 -14.29 -18.29 -11.15
C GLY A 149 -13.64 -18.10 -12.52
N GLU A 150 -14.05 -17.08 -13.27
CA GLU A 150 -13.50 -16.66 -14.58
C GLU A 150 -11.97 -16.44 -14.59
N ASN A 151 -11.32 -16.44 -13.42
CA ASN A 151 -9.89 -16.22 -13.23
C ASN A 151 -9.10 -17.53 -13.12
N LYS A 152 -9.33 -18.51 -13.99
CA LYS A 152 -8.39 -19.62 -14.16
C LYS A 152 -7.07 -19.09 -14.72
N GLY A 153 -6.05 -18.97 -13.88
CA GLY A 153 -4.73 -18.43 -14.26
C GLY A 153 -4.59 -16.91 -14.14
N GLY A 154 -5.60 -16.22 -13.60
CA GLY A 154 -5.54 -14.79 -13.33
C GLY A 154 -4.57 -14.48 -12.19
N VAL A 155 -3.58 -13.65 -12.48
CA VAL A 155 -2.61 -13.18 -11.49
C VAL A 155 -3.34 -12.44 -10.36
N PRO A 156 -3.20 -12.83 -9.07
CA PRO A 156 -3.96 -12.24 -7.96
C PRO A 156 -3.88 -10.71 -7.94
N LEU A 157 -4.96 -10.03 -7.52
CA LEU A 157 -5.07 -8.56 -7.44
C LEU A 157 -3.83 -7.87 -6.81
N PHE A 158 -3.22 -8.51 -5.81
CA PHE A 158 -2.00 -8.04 -5.16
C PHE A 158 -0.80 -7.92 -6.12
N HIS A 159 -0.69 -8.79 -7.12
CA HIS A 159 0.41 -8.73 -8.08
C HIS A 159 0.20 -7.62 -9.12
N PHE A 160 -1.03 -7.27 -9.47
CA PHE A 160 -1.31 -6.06 -10.26
C PHE A 160 -0.90 -4.80 -9.49
N SER A 161 -1.22 -4.70 -8.20
CA SER A 161 -0.80 -3.56 -7.38
C SER A 161 0.72 -3.50 -7.18
N LEU A 162 1.41 -4.65 -7.06
CA LEU A 162 2.87 -4.70 -7.05
C LEU A 162 3.50 -4.25 -8.38
N LYS A 163 2.93 -4.63 -9.53
CA LYS A 163 3.38 -4.16 -10.86
C LYS A 163 3.21 -2.65 -10.98
N SER A 164 2.06 -2.12 -10.57
CA SER A 164 1.79 -0.68 -10.55
C SER A 164 2.77 0.06 -9.64
N ARG A 165 3.05 -0.47 -8.45
CA ARG A 165 4.00 0.12 -7.50
C ARG A 165 5.45 0.09 -8.00
N LYS A 166 5.88 -0.99 -8.67
CA LYS A 166 7.18 -1.05 -9.35
C LYS A 166 7.30 -0.01 -10.47
N LYS A 167 6.23 0.20 -11.23
CA LYS A 167 6.17 1.24 -12.28
C LYS A 167 6.29 2.64 -11.66
N GLN A 168 5.59 2.86 -10.55
CA GLN A 168 5.67 4.12 -9.81
C GLN A 168 7.10 4.41 -9.32
N TRP A 169 7.76 3.44 -8.68
CA TRP A 169 9.15 3.61 -8.25
C TRP A 169 10.11 3.89 -9.40
N ARG A 170 9.91 3.25 -10.56
CA ARG A 170 10.74 3.53 -11.73
C ARG A 170 10.58 4.98 -12.19
N ARG A 171 9.36 5.48 -12.25
CA ARG A 171 9.09 6.89 -12.61
C ARG A 171 9.70 7.84 -11.57
N GLU A 172 9.51 7.58 -10.28
CA GLU A 172 10.08 8.40 -9.21
C GLU A 172 11.62 8.41 -9.22
N GLU A 173 12.25 7.28 -9.56
CA GLU A 173 13.70 7.18 -9.69
C GLU A 173 14.21 7.90 -10.95
N GLU A 174 13.51 7.78 -12.08
CA GLU A 174 13.79 8.54 -13.31
C GLU A 174 13.67 10.05 -13.06
N ASP A 175 12.61 10.49 -12.38
CA ASP A 175 12.39 11.88 -12.00
C ASP A 175 13.47 12.36 -11.02
N ARG A 176 13.90 11.50 -10.08
CA ARG A 176 15.00 11.83 -9.16
C ARG A 176 16.30 12.00 -9.93
N ILE A 177 16.65 11.07 -10.81
CA ILE A 177 17.88 11.15 -11.62
C ILE A 177 17.85 12.38 -12.52
N ALA A 178 16.70 12.69 -13.15
CA ALA A 178 16.53 13.88 -13.99
C ALA A 178 16.65 15.20 -13.20
N ASN A 179 16.12 15.22 -11.97
CA ASN A 179 16.17 16.40 -11.09
C ASN A 179 17.45 16.49 -10.25
N THR A 180 18.30 15.44 -10.24
CA THR A 180 19.56 15.50 -9.51
C THR A 180 20.45 16.51 -10.24
N PRO A 181 20.78 17.66 -9.62
CA PRO A 181 21.64 18.64 -10.27
C PRO A 181 23.00 18.00 -10.58
N ASP A 182 23.56 18.30 -11.74
CA ASP A 182 24.85 17.76 -12.16
C ASP A 182 25.89 18.03 -11.05
N PRO A 183 26.60 17.00 -10.54
CA PRO A 183 27.58 17.18 -9.46
C PRO A 183 28.72 18.16 -9.85
N ALA A 184 28.90 18.43 -11.15
CA ALA A 184 29.85 19.41 -11.65
C ALA A 184 29.30 20.85 -11.72
N MET A 185 28.02 21.10 -11.44
CA MET A 185 27.40 22.42 -11.52
C MET A 185 27.80 23.28 -10.31
N PRO A 186 28.52 24.40 -10.50
CA PRO A 186 28.90 25.27 -9.40
C PRO A 186 27.67 25.98 -8.78
N PRO A 187 27.69 26.33 -7.48
CA PRO A 187 26.63 27.11 -6.85
C PRO A 187 26.39 28.45 -7.57
N GLY A 188 25.13 28.87 -7.68
CA GLY A 188 24.76 30.12 -8.36
C GLY A 188 24.93 30.12 -9.89
N HIS A 189 25.17 28.94 -10.48
CA HIS A 189 25.23 28.79 -11.93
C HIS A 189 24.06 27.95 -12.44
N ARG A 190 23.64 28.20 -13.68
CA ARG A 190 22.62 27.46 -14.40
C ARG A 190 23.24 26.82 -15.66
N ALA A 191 22.86 25.58 -15.97
CA ALA A 191 23.22 24.95 -17.23
C ALA A 191 22.53 25.68 -18.40
N LEU A 192 23.32 26.11 -19.39
CA LEU A 192 22.80 26.79 -20.57
C LEU A 192 22.12 25.75 -21.49
N PRO A 193 20.85 25.95 -21.88
CA PRO A 193 20.15 25.10 -22.84
C PRO A 193 20.91 24.95 -24.17
N GLU A 194 20.78 23.80 -24.82
CA GLU A 194 21.56 23.50 -26.02
C GLU A 194 21.22 24.42 -27.21
N ASN A 195 19.97 24.83 -27.35
CA ASN A 195 19.53 25.80 -28.35
C ASN A 195 20.22 27.17 -28.15
N GLU A 196 20.15 27.73 -26.94
CA GLU A 196 20.78 29.02 -26.60
C GLU A 196 22.30 28.95 -26.77
N ARG A 197 22.92 27.81 -26.41
CA ARG A 197 24.34 27.55 -26.62
C ARG A 197 24.73 27.59 -28.10
N ARG A 198 23.96 26.92 -28.97
CA ARG A 198 24.23 26.88 -30.42
C ARG A 198 24.06 28.27 -31.05
N GLU A 199 23.01 29.00 -30.68
CA GLU A 199 22.77 30.37 -31.15
C GLU A 199 23.92 31.30 -30.77
N THR A 200 24.41 31.20 -29.52
CA THR A 200 25.55 31.99 -29.04
C THR A 200 26.83 31.62 -29.78
N LEU A 201 27.08 30.33 -30.02
CA LEU A 201 28.24 29.85 -30.76
C LEU A 201 28.25 30.37 -32.21
N ASP A 202 27.11 30.36 -32.87
CA ASP A 202 26.97 30.87 -34.24
C ASP A 202 27.19 32.38 -34.30
N LEU A 203 26.71 33.13 -33.29
CA LEU A 203 26.95 34.57 -33.18
C LEU A 203 28.45 34.87 -33.00
N LEU A 204 29.14 34.11 -32.14
CA LEU A 204 30.58 34.26 -31.91
C LEU A 204 31.40 33.99 -33.17
N ARG A 205 31.07 32.94 -33.93
CA ARG A 205 31.72 32.63 -35.21
C ARG A 205 31.50 33.70 -36.27
N LYS A 206 30.30 34.28 -36.33
CA LYS A 206 30.03 35.42 -37.22
C LYS A 206 30.92 36.61 -36.85
N LYS A 207 31.02 36.95 -35.56
CA LYS A 207 31.87 38.04 -35.06
C LYS A 207 33.35 37.80 -35.33
N GLU A 208 33.82 36.56 -35.14
CA GLU A 208 35.19 36.16 -35.49
C GLU A 208 35.46 36.42 -36.98
N SER A 209 34.56 35.99 -37.86
CA SER A 209 34.71 36.23 -39.30
C SER A 209 34.73 37.72 -39.67
N GLU A 210 33.93 38.56 -38.98
CA GLU A 210 33.92 40.02 -39.15
C GLU A 210 35.29 40.62 -38.75
N PHE A 211 35.88 40.20 -37.63
CA PHE A 211 37.19 40.70 -37.20
C PHE A 211 38.34 40.20 -38.08
N VAL A 212 38.28 38.97 -38.57
CA VAL A 212 39.24 38.45 -39.56
C VAL A 212 39.17 39.27 -40.85
N GLN A 213 37.98 39.62 -41.33
CA GLN A 213 37.81 40.50 -42.48
C GLN A 213 38.37 41.91 -42.23
N GLN A 214 38.14 42.47 -41.03
CA GLN A 214 38.72 43.76 -40.64
C GLN A 214 40.24 43.72 -40.59
N LEU A 215 40.81 42.63 -40.05
CA LEU A 215 42.25 42.41 -40.01
C LEU A 215 42.85 42.32 -41.41
N ALA A 216 42.18 41.59 -42.32
CA ALA A 216 42.59 41.47 -43.72
C ALA A 216 42.46 42.78 -44.51
N ALA A 217 41.56 43.68 -44.10
CA ALA A 217 41.40 45.00 -44.71
C ALA A 217 42.44 46.03 -44.24
N LEU A 218 43.22 45.75 -43.19
CA LEU A 218 44.29 46.65 -42.76
C LEU A 218 45.45 46.67 -43.78
N PRO A 219 46.12 47.82 -43.97
CA PRO A 219 47.31 47.90 -44.80
C PRO A 219 48.39 46.92 -44.34
N ILE A 220 49.08 46.28 -45.30
CA ILE A 220 50.13 45.29 -45.03
C ILE A 220 51.30 45.91 -44.24
N GLY A 221 51.62 47.18 -44.50
CA GLY A 221 52.65 47.95 -43.80
C GLY A 221 52.16 48.47 -42.45
N ALA A 222 52.82 48.06 -41.36
CA ALA A 222 52.55 48.56 -40.01
C ALA A 222 53.33 49.85 -39.71
N ASP A 223 53.29 50.82 -40.61
CA ASP A 223 54.22 51.95 -40.59
C ASP A 223 53.80 53.06 -39.63
N THR A 224 52.50 53.19 -39.36
CA THR A 224 51.96 54.17 -38.41
C THR A 224 51.57 53.52 -37.09
N VAL A 225 51.78 54.24 -35.98
CA VAL A 225 51.37 53.82 -34.64
C VAL A 225 49.87 53.51 -34.58
N ARG A 226 49.04 54.28 -35.32
CA ARG A 226 47.59 54.07 -35.42
C ARG A 226 47.23 52.69 -35.99
N VAL A 227 47.88 52.29 -37.09
CA VAL A 227 47.65 50.98 -37.72
C VAL A 227 48.11 49.84 -36.79
N ARG A 228 49.24 50.01 -36.10
CA ARG A 228 49.73 49.03 -35.10
C ARG A 228 48.76 48.85 -33.95
N GLN A 229 48.30 49.95 -33.36
CA GLN A 229 47.31 49.93 -32.28
C GLN A 229 46.02 49.26 -32.74
N LYS A 230 45.51 49.64 -33.93
CA LYS A 230 44.28 49.06 -34.45
C LYS A 230 44.38 47.56 -34.69
N ARG A 231 45.52 47.10 -35.22
CA ARG A 231 45.80 45.68 -35.41
C ARG A 231 45.81 44.94 -34.07
N GLN A 232 46.54 45.47 -33.08
CA GLN A 232 46.62 44.88 -31.75
C GLN A 232 45.25 44.80 -31.06
N GLU A 233 44.40 45.82 -31.21
CA GLU A 233 43.01 45.80 -30.72
C GLU A 233 42.19 44.67 -31.34
N ILE A 234 42.30 44.46 -32.66
CA ILE A 234 41.55 43.43 -33.38
C ILE A 234 42.08 42.04 -32.98
N GLU A 235 43.39 41.86 -32.91
CA GLU A 235 44.03 40.60 -32.49
C GLU A 235 43.65 40.25 -31.03
N GLY A 236 43.61 41.24 -30.13
CA GLY A 236 43.14 41.04 -28.75
C GLY A 236 41.68 40.59 -28.68
N LYS A 237 40.79 41.24 -29.42
CA LYS A 237 39.38 40.84 -29.52
C LYS A 237 39.20 39.47 -30.14
N LEU A 238 40.04 39.10 -31.10
CA LEU A 238 40.02 37.78 -31.73
C LEU A 238 40.40 36.69 -30.71
N ALA A 239 41.43 36.93 -29.90
CA ALA A 239 41.82 36.01 -28.82
C ALA A 239 40.69 35.81 -27.78
N GLU A 240 40.02 36.90 -27.38
CA GLU A 240 38.85 36.82 -26.47
C GLU A 240 37.70 35.99 -27.09
N LEU A 241 37.43 36.18 -28.39
CA LEU A 241 36.41 35.40 -29.11
C LEU A 241 36.79 33.93 -29.24
N GLU A 242 38.06 33.61 -29.50
CA GLU A 242 38.54 32.23 -29.57
C GLU A 242 38.37 31.51 -28.23
N GLU A 243 38.65 32.18 -27.12
CA GLU A 243 38.40 31.64 -25.77
C GLU A 243 36.90 31.42 -25.53
N ALA A 244 36.05 32.38 -25.92
CA ALA A 244 34.60 32.24 -25.82
C ALA A 244 34.09 31.07 -26.67
N ILE A 245 34.50 30.96 -27.95
CA ILE A 245 34.14 29.87 -28.85
C ILE A 245 34.59 28.53 -28.26
N LYS A 246 35.79 28.46 -27.68
CA LYS A 246 36.30 27.27 -26.99
C LYS A 246 35.42 26.87 -25.80
N ILE A 247 34.87 27.83 -25.05
CA ILE A 247 33.93 27.56 -23.96
C ILE A 247 32.59 27.04 -24.52
N PHE A 248 31.99 27.74 -25.50
CA PHE A 248 30.67 27.42 -26.06
C PHE A 248 30.66 26.20 -27.00
N SER A 249 31.83 25.78 -27.50
CA SER A 249 31.99 24.54 -28.25
C SER A 249 31.85 23.28 -27.39
N ARG A 250 32.01 23.40 -26.07
CA ARG A 250 31.79 22.29 -25.13
C ARG A 250 30.30 21.91 -25.08
N PRO A 251 29.97 20.62 -24.87
CA PRO A 251 28.57 20.18 -24.85
C PRO A 251 27.79 20.74 -23.65
N LYS A 252 28.48 20.96 -22.51
CA LYS A 252 27.90 21.51 -21.28
C LYS A 252 28.57 22.84 -20.94
N VAL A 253 27.77 23.88 -20.78
CA VAL A 253 28.21 25.23 -20.40
C VAL A 253 27.36 25.70 -19.24
N PHE A 254 27.99 26.26 -18.21
CA PHE A 254 27.31 26.82 -17.05
C PHE A 254 27.50 28.33 -17.05
N VAL A 255 26.40 29.07 -16.84
CA VAL A 255 26.40 30.53 -16.79
C VAL A 255 26.03 30.96 -15.38
N LYS A 256 26.73 31.97 -14.86
CA LYS A 256 26.42 32.57 -13.56
C LYS A 256 25.07 33.27 -13.65
N VAL A 257 24.16 32.98 -12.73
CA VAL A 257 22.89 33.69 -12.64
C VAL A 257 23.16 35.00 -11.90
N ASP A 258 22.93 36.13 -12.56
CA ASP A 258 22.99 37.43 -11.90
C ASP A 258 21.85 37.52 -10.85
N PRO A 259 22.13 38.07 -9.65
CA PRO A 259 21.16 38.15 -8.56
C PRO A 259 19.98 39.08 -8.85
#